data_AF-A0AAV9QTP8-F1
#
_entry.id   AF-A0AAV9QTP8-F1
#
_cell.length_a   1.000
_cell.length_b   1.000
_cell.length_c   1.000
_cell.angle_alpha   90.00
_cell.angle_beta   90.00
_cell.angle_gamma   90.00
#
_symmetry.space_group_name_H-M   'P 1'
#
loop_
_entity.id
_entity.type
_entity.pdbx_description
1 polymer ?
#
loop_
_entity_poly.entity_id
_entity_poly.type
_entity_poly.pdbx_seq_one_letter_code
_entity_poly.pdbx_strand_id
1 'polypeptide(L)'
;WEVLRFLLSNLRWWMEEYCFDGFRFDGITSMLYHHHGIGTGFSGDYSEYFGLQVDEESLVYLMLSNHILHTLYPNCITIAEDVSGMPALCRTVEEGGLGFDYRLAMAIPDKWIQ
;
A
#
# COMPACT_ATOMS: atom_id res chain seq x y z
N TRP A 1 7.76 17.74 -1.43
CA TRP A 1 7.96 17.81 -2.90
C TRP A 1 9.08 16.89 -3.36
N GLU A 2 10.31 17.11 -2.89
CA GLU A 2 11.49 16.34 -3.32
C GLU A 2 11.39 14.83 -3.06
N VAL A 3 10.84 14.44 -1.91
CA VAL A 3 10.62 13.03 -1.56
C VAL A 3 9.64 12.35 -2.53
N LEU A 4 8.51 13.00 -2.86
CA LEU A 4 7.57 12.48 -3.84
C LEU A 4 8.24 12.32 -5.21
N ARG A 5 9.02 13.31 -5.65
CA ARG A 5 9.77 13.21 -6.92
C ARG A 5 10.71 12.01 -6.89
N PHE A 6 11.48 11.85 -5.81
CA PHE A 6 12.40 10.73 -5.66
C PHE A 6 11.68 9.37 -5.75
N LEU A 7 10.63 9.17 -4.97
CA LEU A 7 9.93 7.88 -4.88
C LEU A 7 9.15 7.54 -6.15
N LEU A 8 8.40 8.50 -6.72
CA LEU A 8 7.63 8.29 -7.95
C LEU A 8 8.55 8.08 -9.15
N SER A 9 9.65 8.84 -9.25
CA SER A 9 10.67 8.61 -10.29
C SER A 9 11.34 7.25 -10.13
N ASN A 10 11.58 6.77 -8.92
CA ASN A 10 12.14 5.45 -8.68
C ASN A 10 11.23 4.33 -9.19
N LEU A 11 9.92 4.41 -8.95
CA LEU A 11 8.96 3.44 -9.51
C LEU A 11 9.00 3.40 -11.03
N ARG A 12 8.97 4.56 -11.67
CA ARG A 12 9.08 4.69 -13.12
C ARG A 12 10.40 4.12 -13.66
N TRP A 13 11.52 4.41 -13.00
CA TRP A 13 12.85 3.94 -13.39
C TRP A 13 12.92 2.42 -13.49
N TRP A 14 12.38 1.72 -12.49
CA TRP A 14 12.32 0.26 -12.52
C TRP A 14 11.43 -0.28 -13.65
N MET A 15 10.29 0.37 -13.92
CA MET A 15 9.41 -0.02 -15.03
C MET A 15 10.08 0.17 -16.39
N GLU A 16 10.75 1.30 -16.63
CA GLU A 16 11.29 1.65 -17.96
C GLU A 16 12.63 0.97 -18.27
N GLU A 17 13.54 0.92 -17.30
CA GLU A 17 14.91 0.46 -17.56
C GLU A 17 15.08 -1.05 -17.36
N TYR A 18 14.29 -1.62 -16.47
CA TYR A 18 14.39 -3.03 -16.10
C TYR A 18 13.15 -3.83 -16.51
N CYS A 19 12.15 -3.17 -17.10
CA CYS A 19 10.95 -3.81 -17.62
C CYS A 19 10.25 -4.70 -16.58
N PHE A 20 10.16 -4.24 -15.33
CA PHE A 20 9.34 -4.93 -14.33
C PHE A 20 7.87 -4.91 -14.74
N ASP A 21 7.15 -5.99 -14.41
CA ASP A 21 5.70 -6.10 -14.64
C ASP A 21 4.86 -5.60 -13.46
N GLY A 22 5.51 -5.14 -12.38
CA GLY A 22 4.82 -4.79 -11.16
C GLY A 22 5.72 -4.69 -9.92
N PHE A 23 5.10 -4.40 -8.79
CA PHE A 23 5.78 -4.19 -7.52
C PHE A 23 5.04 -4.83 -6.34
N ARG A 24 5.81 -5.26 -5.34
CA ARG A 24 5.31 -5.40 -3.98
C ARG A 24 5.82 -4.22 -3.16
N PHE A 25 4.91 -3.50 -2.51
CA PHE A 25 5.27 -2.48 -1.54
C PHE A 25 5.35 -3.15 -0.17
N ASP A 26 6.54 -3.12 0.41
CA ASP A 26 6.85 -3.73 1.70
C ASP A 26 6.45 -2.81 2.86
N GLY A 27 6.03 -3.40 3.98
CA GLY A 27 5.75 -2.63 5.20
C GLY A 27 4.64 -1.60 5.07
N ILE A 28 3.60 -1.87 4.27
CA ILE A 28 2.46 -0.94 4.10
C ILE A 28 1.81 -0.62 5.44
N THR A 29 1.68 -1.58 6.36
CA THR A 29 1.16 -1.30 7.71
C THR A 29 1.95 -0.21 8.44
N SER A 30 3.27 -0.18 8.25
CA SER A 30 4.12 0.86 8.84
C SER A 30 3.86 2.23 8.23
N MET A 31 3.49 2.29 6.95
CA MET A 31 3.16 3.53 6.26
C MET A 31 1.76 4.04 6.60
N LEU A 32 0.79 3.15 6.79
CA LEU A 32 -0.62 3.55 6.98
C LEU A 32 -0.87 4.26 8.31
N TYR A 33 -0.07 3.99 9.34
CA TYR A 33 -0.33 4.47 10.70
C TYR A 33 0.91 5.08 11.34
N HIS A 34 0.74 6.16 12.09
CA HIS A 34 1.81 6.80 12.87
C HIS A 34 2.40 5.89 13.96
N HIS A 35 1.63 4.93 14.47
CA HIS A 35 2.13 3.90 15.40
C HIS A 35 2.74 2.68 14.68
N HIS A 36 2.75 2.68 13.34
CA HIS A 36 3.35 1.65 12.49
C HIS A 36 2.82 0.21 12.73
N GLY A 37 1.63 0.07 13.31
CA GLY A 37 1.10 -1.23 13.78
C GLY A 37 1.86 -1.87 14.96
N ILE A 38 2.82 -1.17 15.57
CA ILE A 38 3.65 -1.72 16.65
C ILE A 38 2.90 -1.62 17.98
N GLY A 39 2.73 -2.75 18.68
CA GLY A 39 2.01 -2.80 19.95
C GLY A 39 0.50 -2.56 19.82
N THR A 40 -0.02 -2.52 18.58
CA THR A 40 -1.43 -2.31 18.25
C THR A 40 -2.01 -3.58 17.65
N GLY A 41 -3.18 -4.00 18.15
CA GLY A 41 -3.97 -5.06 17.52
C GLY A 41 -4.97 -4.50 16.52
N PHE A 42 -5.33 -5.31 15.53
CA PHE A 42 -6.41 -5.01 14.59
C PHE A 42 -7.52 -6.03 14.79
N SER A 43 -8.55 -5.65 15.54
CA SER A 43 -9.71 -6.50 15.85
C SER A 43 -10.71 -6.56 14.70
N GLY A 44 -10.64 -5.61 13.77
CA GLY A 44 -11.62 -5.43 12.70
C GLY A 44 -12.61 -4.29 12.96
N ASP A 45 -12.53 -3.61 14.12
CA ASP A 45 -13.29 -2.38 14.35
C ASP A 45 -12.77 -1.24 13.47
N TYR A 46 -13.68 -0.55 12.80
CA TYR A 46 -13.34 0.47 11.80
C TYR A 46 -12.66 1.69 12.43
N SER A 47 -12.84 1.91 13.74
CA SER A 47 -12.14 2.97 14.48
C SER A 47 -10.62 2.79 14.52
N GLU A 48 -10.13 1.56 14.37
CA GLU A 48 -8.70 1.23 14.33
C GLU A 48 -8.06 1.61 12.98
N TYR A 49 -8.86 1.58 11.91
CA TYR A 49 -8.43 1.85 10.54
C TYR A 49 -8.58 3.31 10.13
N PHE A 50 -9.52 4.04 10.73
CA PHE A 50 -9.85 5.42 10.38
C PHE A 50 -9.81 6.32 11.60
N GLY A 51 -8.94 7.34 11.58
CA GLY A 51 -8.80 8.30 12.68
C GLY A 51 -7.47 9.04 12.60
N LEU A 52 -7.14 9.77 13.67
CA LEU A 52 -5.93 10.60 13.75
C LEU A 52 -4.62 9.79 13.78
N GLN A 53 -4.70 8.48 13.97
CA GLN A 53 -3.56 7.57 13.90
C GLN A 53 -3.11 7.29 12.47
N VAL A 54 -3.95 7.58 11.47
CA VAL A 54 -3.68 7.33 10.06
C VAL A 54 -2.71 8.38 9.52
N ASP A 55 -1.69 7.94 8.81
CA ASP A 55 -0.76 8.84 8.14
C ASP A 55 -1.31 9.22 6.76
N GLU A 56 -1.96 10.38 6.70
CA GLU A 56 -2.56 10.91 5.47
C GLU A 56 -1.52 11.21 4.37
N GLU A 57 -0.30 11.59 4.73
CA GLU A 57 0.75 11.87 3.74
C GLU A 57 1.19 10.58 3.04
N SER A 58 1.33 9.51 3.81
CA SER A 58 1.61 8.18 3.29
C SER A 58 0.47 7.67 2.41
N LEU A 59 -0.79 7.84 2.82
CA LEU A 59 -1.95 7.49 1.97
C LEU A 59 -1.91 8.20 0.62
N VAL A 60 -1.69 9.52 0.62
CA VAL A 60 -1.62 10.31 -0.61
C VAL A 60 -0.47 9.84 -1.51
N TYR A 61 0.69 9.53 -0.96
CA TYR A 61 1.80 8.95 -1.73
C TYR A 61 1.41 7.62 -2.39
N LEU A 62 0.75 6.71 -1.67
CA LEU A 62 0.35 5.41 -2.20
C LEU A 62 -0.71 5.57 -3.30
N MET A 63 -1.70 6.45 -3.11
CA MET A 63 -2.70 6.77 -4.15
C MET A 63 -2.03 7.33 -5.41
N LEU A 64 -1.11 8.29 -5.26
CA LEU A 64 -0.37 8.87 -6.40
C LEU A 64 0.47 7.81 -7.12
N SER A 65 1.13 6.93 -6.35
CA SER A 65 1.97 5.86 -6.89
C SER A 65 1.16 4.89 -7.75
N ASN A 66 0.05 4.38 -7.21
CA ASN A 66 -0.82 3.46 -7.94
C ASN A 66 -1.50 4.14 -9.13
N HIS A 67 -1.99 5.36 -8.97
CA HIS A 67 -2.61 6.09 -10.08
C HIS A 67 -1.64 6.29 -11.24
N ILE A 68 -0.39 6.71 -10.99
CA ILE A 68 0.62 6.89 -12.03
C ILE A 68 1.01 5.55 -12.67
N LEU A 69 1.25 4.51 -11.87
CA LEU A 69 1.63 3.19 -12.37
C LEU A 69 0.56 2.61 -13.29
N HIS A 70 -0.71 2.61 -12.90
CA HIS A 70 -1.79 2.07 -13.73
C HIS A 70 -2.15 2.98 -14.91
N THR A 71 -1.89 4.29 -14.82
CA THR A 71 -2.08 5.20 -15.95
C THR A 71 -1.03 5.02 -17.04
N LEU A 72 0.24 4.90 -16.65
CA LEU A 72 1.36 4.76 -17.60
C LEU A 72 1.56 3.31 -18.05
N TYR A 73 1.27 2.34 -17.18
CA TYR A 73 1.49 0.92 -17.38
C TYR A 73 0.22 0.13 -16.98
N PRO A 74 -0.81 0.07 -17.84
CA PRO A 74 -2.13 -0.47 -17.47
C PRO A 74 -2.14 -1.94 -17.03
N ASN A 75 -1.11 -2.72 -17.39
CA ASN A 75 -0.97 -4.12 -17.01
C ASN A 75 -0.07 -4.33 -15.77
N CYS A 76 0.45 -3.26 -15.18
CA CYS A 76 1.28 -3.31 -13.97
C CYS A 76 0.45 -3.88 -12.81
N ILE A 77 1.07 -4.79 -12.04
CA ILE A 77 0.46 -5.34 -10.82
C ILE A 77 1.14 -4.76 -9.59
N THR A 78 0.37 -4.19 -8.67
CA THR A 78 0.87 -3.70 -7.37
C THR A 78 0.29 -4.52 -6.21
N ILE A 79 1.16 -4.95 -5.31
CA ILE A 79 0.82 -5.81 -4.17
C ILE A 79 1.21 -5.11 -2.86
N ALA A 80 0.27 -4.98 -1.94
CA ALA A 80 0.52 -4.44 -0.61
C ALA A 80 0.89 -5.55 0.39
N GLU A 81 2.05 -5.41 1.04
CA GLU A 81 2.35 -6.14 2.27
C GLU A 81 1.77 -5.38 3.47
N ASP A 82 0.52 -5.69 3.80
CA ASP A 82 -0.19 -5.12 4.95
C ASP A 82 -0.73 -6.22 5.86
N VAL A 83 -0.34 -6.20 7.15
CA VAL A 83 -0.88 -7.09 8.18
C VAL A 83 -2.21 -6.60 8.77
N SER A 84 -2.48 -5.29 8.73
CA SER A 84 -3.64 -4.70 9.43
C SER A 84 -4.98 -5.09 8.80
N GLY A 85 -5.02 -5.23 7.48
CA GLY A 85 -6.26 -5.46 6.74
C GLY A 85 -7.06 -4.20 6.46
N MET A 86 -6.38 -3.08 6.20
CA MET A 86 -7.00 -1.80 5.89
C MET A 86 -8.11 -1.93 4.82
N PRO A 87 -9.36 -1.51 5.12
CA PRO A 87 -10.44 -1.52 4.14
C PRO A 87 -10.11 -0.63 2.93
N ALA A 88 -10.58 -1.06 1.75
CA ALA A 88 -10.34 -0.37 0.47
C ALA A 88 -8.87 -0.20 0.03
N LEU A 89 -7.91 -0.87 0.71
CA LEU A 89 -6.51 -0.91 0.29
C LEU A 89 -6.34 -1.39 -1.15
N CYS A 90 -7.15 -2.37 -1.55
CA CYS A 90 -7.13 -2.96 -2.89
C CYS A 90 -8.34 -2.55 -3.76
N ARG A 91 -8.84 -1.32 -3.60
CA ARG A 91 -9.81 -0.69 -4.52
C ARG A 91 -9.13 0.41 -5.31
N THR A 92 -9.64 0.73 -6.49
CA THR A 92 -9.05 1.74 -7.36
C THR A 92 -9.07 3.13 -6.72
N VAL A 93 -8.15 3.99 -7.13
CA VAL A 93 -8.06 5.36 -6.60
C VAL A 93 -9.32 6.16 -6.95
N GLU A 94 -9.91 5.92 -8.11
CA GLU A 94 -11.14 6.57 -8.59
C GLU A 94 -12.38 6.22 -7.73
N GLU A 95 -12.37 5.06 -7.07
CA GLU A 95 -13.42 4.65 -6.12
C GLU A 95 -13.14 5.13 -4.68
N GLY A 96 -12.03 5.84 -4.46
CA GLY A 96 -11.59 6.28 -3.13
C GLY A 96 -10.73 5.25 -2.38
N GLY A 97 -10.23 4.22 -3.06
CA GLY A 97 -9.26 3.27 -2.50
C GLY A 97 -7.80 3.72 -2.65
N LEU A 98 -6.87 2.87 -2.22
CA LEU A 98 -5.42 3.12 -2.31
C LEU A 98 -4.79 2.67 -3.63
N GLY A 99 -5.53 1.92 -4.45
CA GLY A 99 -5.14 1.56 -5.81
C GLY A 99 -4.31 0.29 -5.95
N PHE A 100 -4.08 -0.49 -4.89
CA PHE A 100 -3.39 -1.78 -5.03
C PHE A 100 -4.27 -2.84 -5.69
N ASP A 101 -3.69 -3.77 -6.43
CA ASP A 101 -4.45 -4.89 -7.00
C ASP A 101 -4.69 -5.99 -5.97
N TYR A 102 -3.67 -6.29 -5.16
CA TYR A 102 -3.70 -7.38 -4.20
C TYR A 102 -3.08 -6.98 -2.86
N ARG A 103 -3.41 -7.75 -1.82
CA ARG A 103 -2.70 -7.76 -0.54
C ARG A 103 -2.27 -9.16 -0.17
N LEU A 104 -1.19 -9.27 0.60
CA LEU A 104 -0.76 -10.55 1.14
C LEU A 104 -1.68 -11.03 2.27
N ALA A 105 -2.03 -12.31 2.26
CA ALA A 105 -2.80 -12.96 3.32
C ALA A 105 -1.88 -13.38 4.48
N MET A 106 -1.34 -12.39 5.20
CA MET A 106 -0.22 -12.55 6.12
C MET A 106 -0.52 -13.38 7.38
N ALA A 107 -1.80 -13.51 7.77
CA ALA A 107 -2.18 -14.32 8.93
C ALA A 107 -2.23 -15.83 8.66
N ILE A 108 -2.20 -16.27 7.39
CA ILE A 108 -2.32 -17.69 7.04
C ILE A 108 -1.14 -18.53 7.54
N PRO A 109 0.14 -18.13 7.34
CA PRO A 109 1.28 -18.91 7.81
C PRO A 109 1.26 -19.17 9.32
N ASP A 110 0.87 -18.17 10.12
CA ASP A 110 0.83 -18.29 11.59
C ASP A 110 -0.12 -19.39 12.05
N LYS A 111 -1.21 -19.62 11.32
CA LYS A 111 -2.17 -20.68 11.64
C LYS A 111 -1.56 -22.09 11.53
N TRP A 112 -0.60 -22.28 10.63
CA TRP A 112 0.01 -23.58 10.35
C TRP A 112 1.29 -23.85 11.16
N ILE A 113 1.92 -22.80 11.70
CA ILE A 113 3.11 -22.93 12.58
C ILE A 113 2.71 -23.30 14.02
N GLN A 114 1.48 -22.99 14.43
CA GLN A 114 0.92 -23.29 15.76
C GLN A 114 0.89 -24.78 16.11
#